data_AF-A0A0F9JAS5-F1
#
_entry.id   AF-A0A0F9JAS5-F1
#
_cell.length_a   1.000
_cell.length_b   1.000
_cell.length_c   1.000
_cell.angle_alpha   90.00
_cell.angle_beta   90.00
_cell.angle_gamma   90.00
#
_symmetry.space_group_name_H-M   'P 1'
#
loop_
_entity.id
_entity.type
_entity.pdbx_description
1 polymer ?
#
loop_
_entity_poly.entity_id
_entity_poly.type
_entity_poly.pdbx_seq_one_letter_code
_entity_poly.pdbx_strand_id
1 'polypeptide(L)'
;AQGIENSARLETSYIERARAAAQSIAAGYEQEDTAQFLNLSRTMLSFMVQAFEHLGEELVVAIGPARGIGRRKWDALIKYINHSGMTPQQALEMVDTDISDSAERFEALLLALTEDRTKTTGVKRKNSVPAKRYKHLNGAITTTRKPYQLTITTNETVPDHILDEINRRVLELVKELTDKKE
;
A
#
# COMPACT_ATOMS: atom_id res chain seq x y z
N ALA A 1 -41.16 5.17 6.78
CA ALA A 1 -40.07 4.58 5.96
C ALA A 1 -39.02 4.00 6.91
N GLN A 2 -39.17 2.73 7.30
CA GLN A 2 -38.23 1.96 8.14
C GLN A 2 -37.57 0.87 7.27
N GLY A 3 -37.07 1.26 6.10
CA GLY A 3 -36.61 0.33 5.06
C GLY A 3 -35.09 0.32 4.83
N ILE A 4 -34.34 1.24 5.44
CA ILE A 4 -32.91 1.43 5.13
C ILE A 4 -31.99 0.95 6.25
N GLU A 5 -32.49 0.78 7.48
CA GLU A 5 -31.65 0.36 8.61
C GLU A 5 -31.39 -1.16 8.64
N ASN A 6 -32.14 -1.96 7.86
CA ASN A 6 -31.93 -3.42 7.75
C ASN A 6 -31.02 -3.84 6.58
N SER A 7 -30.78 -2.98 5.59
CA SER A 7 -29.95 -3.34 4.42
C SER A 7 -28.45 -3.37 4.74
N ALA A 8 -28.00 -2.62 5.75
CA ALA A 8 -26.60 -2.65 6.20
C ALA A 8 -26.22 -3.96 6.94
N ARG A 9 -27.20 -4.78 7.37
CA ARG A 9 -26.97 -6.05 8.07
C ARG A 9 -26.71 -7.24 7.11
N LEU A 10 -26.91 -7.07 5.80
CA LEU A 10 -26.98 -8.20 4.86
C LEU A 10 -25.85 -8.26 3.82
N GLU A 11 -25.00 -7.24 3.71
CA GLU A 11 -23.85 -7.33 2.80
C GLU A 11 -22.63 -7.91 3.52
N THR A 12 -22.23 -9.12 3.12
CA THR A 12 -20.94 -9.70 3.48
C THR A 12 -19.83 -8.78 2.98
N SER A 13 -18.84 -8.52 3.84
CA SER A 13 -17.77 -7.60 3.50
C SER A 13 -16.92 -8.12 2.34
N TYR A 14 -16.12 -7.23 1.74
CA TYR A 14 -15.21 -7.62 0.67
C TYR A 14 -14.31 -8.80 1.07
N ILE A 15 -13.72 -8.74 2.27
CA ILE A 15 -12.78 -9.75 2.73
C ILE A 15 -13.48 -11.02 3.21
N GLU A 16 -14.69 -10.93 3.74
CA GLU A 16 -15.52 -12.12 4.06
C GLU A 16 -15.84 -12.92 2.78
N ARG A 17 -16.22 -12.23 1.70
CA ARG A 17 -16.43 -12.88 0.38
C ARG A 17 -15.14 -13.44 -0.19
N ALA A 18 -14.01 -12.74 -0.02
CA ALA A 18 -12.70 -13.21 -0.46
C ALA A 18 -12.30 -14.52 0.25
N ARG A 19 -12.47 -14.57 1.57
CA ARG A 19 -12.21 -15.75 2.39
C ARG A 19 -13.12 -16.92 1.99
N ALA A 20 -14.43 -16.68 1.83
CA ALA A 20 -15.37 -17.70 1.39
C ALA A 20 -15.01 -18.25 0.00
N ALA A 21 -14.67 -17.38 -0.96
CA ALA A 21 -14.23 -17.77 -2.29
C ALA A 21 -12.99 -18.66 -2.26
N ALA A 22 -11.96 -18.25 -1.52
CA ALA A 22 -10.73 -19.01 -1.41
C ALA A 22 -10.95 -20.38 -0.74
N GLN A 23 -11.77 -20.43 0.32
CA GLN A 23 -12.12 -21.68 0.99
C GLN A 23 -12.92 -22.63 0.09
N SER A 24 -13.87 -22.13 -0.71
CA SER A 24 -14.60 -22.95 -1.68
C SER A 24 -13.65 -23.56 -2.71
N ILE A 25 -12.75 -22.76 -3.27
CA ILE A 25 -11.79 -23.27 -4.26
C ILE A 25 -10.85 -24.30 -3.62
N ALA A 26 -10.37 -24.05 -2.40
CA ALA A 26 -9.54 -25.00 -1.65
C ALA A 26 -10.28 -26.32 -1.32
N ALA A 27 -11.61 -26.27 -1.18
CA ALA A 27 -12.45 -27.44 -0.99
C ALA A 27 -12.74 -28.23 -2.29
N GLY A 28 -12.24 -27.74 -3.44
CA GLY A 28 -12.37 -28.41 -4.74
C GLY A 28 -13.56 -27.95 -5.59
N TYR A 29 -14.22 -26.84 -5.22
CA TYR A 29 -15.25 -26.25 -6.07
C TYR A 29 -14.61 -25.50 -7.26
N GLU A 30 -15.24 -25.60 -8.43
CA GLU A 30 -14.81 -24.88 -9.62
C GLU A 30 -14.93 -23.36 -9.44
N GLN A 31 -14.02 -22.61 -10.06
CA GLN A 31 -14.02 -21.14 -9.96
C GLN A 31 -15.30 -20.54 -10.58
N GLU A 32 -15.83 -21.12 -11.64
CA GLU A 32 -17.04 -20.64 -12.31
C GLU A 32 -18.28 -20.80 -11.43
N ASP A 33 -18.43 -21.98 -10.80
CA ASP A 33 -19.52 -22.26 -9.85
C ASP A 33 -19.41 -21.36 -8.60
N THR A 34 -18.19 -21.16 -8.09
CA THR A 34 -17.94 -20.27 -6.95
C THR A 34 -18.27 -18.81 -7.30
N ALA A 35 -17.88 -18.33 -8.48
CA ALA A 35 -18.22 -16.99 -8.95
C ALA A 35 -19.73 -16.82 -9.08
N GLN A 36 -20.43 -17.80 -9.68
CA GLN A 36 -21.87 -17.79 -9.83
C GLN A 36 -22.59 -17.78 -8.47
N PHE A 37 -22.18 -18.66 -7.55
CA PHE A 37 -22.74 -18.75 -6.20
C PHE A 37 -22.60 -17.44 -5.42
N LEU A 38 -21.45 -16.78 -5.53
CA LEU A 38 -21.19 -15.50 -4.87
C LEU A 38 -21.72 -14.29 -5.64
N ASN A 39 -22.35 -14.51 -6.81
CA ASN A 39 -22.80 -13.47 -7.73
C ASN A 39 -21.68 -12.47 -8.10
N LEU A 40 -20.50 -12.99 -8.42
CA LEU A 40 -19.29 -12.26 -8.78
C LEU A 40 -18.91 -12.50 -10.24
N SER A 41 -18.23 -11.53 -10.86
CA SER A 41 -17.53 -11.79 -12.12
C SER A 41 -16.29 -12.65 -11.86
N ARG A 42 -15.85 -13.44 -12.86
CA ARG A 42 -14.60 -14.22 -12.79
C ARG A 42 -13.39 -13.35 -12.40
N THR A 43 -13.30 -12.15 -12.97
CA THR A 43 -12.25 -11.18 -12.65
C THR A 43 -12.30 -10.73 -11.20
N MET A 44 -13.51 -10.49 -10.66
CA MET A 44 -13.64 -10.10 -9.26
C MET A 44 -13.30 -11.27 -8.32
N LEU A 45 -13.76 -12.48 -8.64
CA LEU A 45 -13.37 -13.68 -7.89
C LEU A 45 -11.85 -13.83 -7.82
N SER A 46 -11.16 -13.73 -8.97
CA SER A 46 -9.70 -13.85 -9.05
C SER A 46 -8.98 -12.83 -8.15
N PHE A 47 -9.35 -11.56 -8.18
CA PHE A 47 -8.73 -10.56 -7.29
C PHE A 47 -9.04 -10.82 -5.81
N MET A 48 -10.25 -11.27 -5.48
CA MET A 48 -10.63 -11.62 -4.11
C MET A 48 -9.78 -12.77 -3.58
N VAL A 49 -9.66 -13.84 -4.35
CA VAL A 49 -8.86 -15.03 -4.00
C VAL A 49 -7.39 -14.63 -3.83
N GLN A 50 -6.82 -13.91 -4.80
CA GLN A 50 -5.44 -13.43 -4.70
C GLN A 50 -5.22 -12.55 -3.46
N ALA A 51 -6.15 -11.65 -3.15
CA ALA A 51 -6.03 -10.80 -1.98
C ALA A 51 -6.02 -11.62 -0.68
N PHE A 52 -6.90 -12.60 -0.57
CA PHE A 52 -6.94 -13.50 0.58
C PHE A 52 -5.67 -14.36 0.68
N GLU A 53 -5.18 -14.93 -0.43
CA GLU A 53 -3.93 -15.73 -0.45
C GLU A 53 -2.70 -14.92 -0.05
N HIS A 54 -2.62 -13.63 -0.44
CA HIS A 54 -1.51 -12.77 -0.05
C HIS A 54 -1.53 -12.39 1.44
N LEU A 55 -2.73 -12.18 2.00
CA LEU A 55 -2.88 -11.73 3.38
C LEU A 55 -2.88 -12.90 4.37
N GLY A 56 -3.41 -14.05 3.97
CA GLY A 56 -3.55 -15.22 4.82
C GLY A 56 -4.71 -15.11 5.82
N GLU A 57 -5.11 -16.27 6.31
CA GLU A 57 -6.25 -16.45 7.22
C GLU A 57 -6.09 -15.65 8.53
N GLU A 58 -4.93 -15.74 9.17
CA GLU A 58 -4.68 -15.13 10.48
C GLU A 58 -4.81 -13.60 10.45
N LEU A 59 -4.19 -12.95 9.46
CA LEU A 59 -4.25 -11.50 9.30
C LEU A 59 -5.67 -11.04 8.95
N VAL A 60 -6.36 -11.76 8.06
CA VAL A 60 -7.75 -11.45 7.69
C VAL A 60 -8.68 -11.54 8.91
N VAL A 61 -8.54 -12.59 9.73
CA VAL A 61 -9.33 -12.76 10.94
C VAL A 61 -9.00 -11.69 11.97
N ALA A 62 -7.72 -11.35 12.14
CA ALA A 62 -7.29 -10.31 13.08
C ALA A 62 -7.79 -8.91 12.68
N ILE A 63 -7.84 -8.58 11.39
CA ILE A 63 -8.44 -7.33 10.91
C ILE A 63 -9.97 -7.36 11.08
N GLY A 64 -10.60 -8.50 10.78
CA GLY A 64 -12.04 -8.67 10.80
C GLY A 64 -12.72 -8.16 9.51
N PRO A 65 -14.06 -8.02 9.51
CA PRO A 65 -14.82 -7.77 8.29
C PRO A 65 -14.47 -6.48 7.55
N ALA A 66 -14.07 -5.42 8.26
CA ALA A 66 -13.77 -4.09 7.72
C ALA A 66 -14.85 -3.61 6.74
N ARG A 67 -16.11 -3.54 7.22
CA ARG A 67 -17.27 -3.16 6.40
C ARG A 67 -17.07 -1.78 5.78
N GLY A 68 -17.40 -1.64 4.50
CA GLY A 68 -17.14 -0.40 3.73
C GLY A 68 -15.74 -0.30 3.12
N ILE A 69 -14.80 -1.17 3.48
CA ILE A 69 -13.47 -1.22 2.87
C ILE A 69 -13.50 -2.09 1.61
N GLY A 70 -13.39 -1.44 0.45
CA GLY A 70 -13.39 -2.09 -0.86
C GLY A 70 -12.00 -2.51 -1.36
N ARG A 71 -12.00 -3.27 -2.47
CA ARG A 71 -10.82 -3.81 -3.17
C ARG A 71 -9.61 -2.89 -3.20
N ARG A 72 -9.78 -1.61 -3.59
CA ARG A 72 -8.65 -0.66 -3.76
C ARG A 72 -7.83 -0.47 -2.48
N LYS A 73 -8.47 -0.49 -1.31
CA LYS A 73 -7.78 -0.35 -0.03
C LYS A 73 -7.07 -1.65 0.37
N TRP A 74 -7.70 -2.80 0.14
CA TRP A 74 -7.06 -4.11 0.32
C TRP A 74 -5.83 -4.28 -0.59
N ASP A 75 -5.93 -3.89 -1.86
CA ASP A 75 -4.78 -3.85 -2.78
C ASP A 75 -3.67 -2.94 -2.25
N ALA A 76 -4.03 -1.80 -1.64
CA ALA A 76 -3.06 -0.88 -1.06
C ALA A 76 -2.35 -1.53 0.14
N LEU A 77 -3.08 -2.20 1.02
CA LEU A 77 -2.51 -2.93 2.15
C LEU A 77 -1.49 -3.98 1.68
N ILE A 78 -1.88 -4.84 0.73
CA ILE A 78 -0.99 -5.85 0.14
C ILE A 78 0.25 -5.19 -0.47
N LYS A 79 0.08 -4.09 -1.21
CA LYS A 79 1.20 -3.34 -1.75
C LYS A 79 2.12 -2.84 -0.64
N TYR A 80 1.60 -2.26 0.44
CA TYR A 80 2.45 -1.76 1.52
C TYR A 80 3.23 -2.87 2.21
N ILE A 81 2.60 -4.01 2.49
CA ILE A 81 3.26 -5.19 3.06
C ILE A 81 4.43 -5.63 2.15
N ASN A 82 4.15 -5.80 0.85
CA ASN A 82 5.16 -6.23 -0.12
C ASN A 82 6.31 -5.22 -0.30
N HIS A 83 6.00 -3.91 -0.38
CA HIS A 83 7.02 -2.88 -0.56
C HIS A 83 7.89 -2.67 0.68
N SER A 84 7.36 -2.97 1.86
CA SER A 84 8.12 -2.94 3.12
C SER A 84 8.97 -4.20 3.33
N GLY A 85 8.86 -5.20 2.45
CA GLY A 85 9.52 -6.50 2.63
C GLY A 85 9.00 -7.28 3.84
N MET A 86 7.81 -6.90 4.36
CA MET A 86 7.19 -7.55 5.49
C MET A 86 6.44 -8.80 5.05
N THR A 87 6.41 -9.79 5.93
CA THR A 87 5.52 -10.94 5.81
C THR A 87 4.13 -10.60 6.37
N PRO A 88 3.07 -11.33 5.98
CA PRO A 88 1.75 -11.16 6.59
C PRO A 88 1.76 -11.37 8.12
N GLN A 89 2.59 -12.28 8.63
CA GLN A 89 2.79 -12.48 10.07
C GLN A 89 3.37 -11.25 10.77
N GLN A 90 4.31 -10.54 10.15
CA GLN A 90 4.81 -9.27 10.70
C GLN A 90 3.74 -8.17 10.67
N ALA A 91 2.91 -8.14 9.62
CA ALA A 91 1.79 -7.21 9.57
C ALA A 91 0.71 -7.54 10.61
N LEU A 92 0.51 -8.82 10.94
CA LEU A 92 -0.40 -9.28 11.99
C LEU A 92 -0.01 -8.73 13.36
N GLU A 93 1.28 -8.67 13.69
CA GLU A 93 1.78 -8.09 14.96
C GLU A 93 1.48 -6.59 15.08
N MET A 94 1.22 -5.90 13.97
CA MET A 94 0.88 -4.47 13.93
C MET A 94 -0.62 -4.20 14.03
N VAL A 95 -1.45 -5.25 14.05
CA VAL A 95 -2.90 -5.11 14.16
C VAL A 95 -3.28 -4.75 15.60
N ASP A 96 -3.88 -3.57 15.78
CA ASP A 96 -4.41 -3.14 17.07
C ASP A 96 -5.77 -3.80 17.34
N THR A 97 -5.74 -4.85 18.16
CA THR A 97 -6.94 -5.64 18.49
C THR A 97 -7.84 -5.00 19.54
N ASP A 98 -7.39 -3.93 20.22
CA ASP A 98 -8.20 -3.18 21.17
C ASP A 98 -9.22 -2.28 20.44
N ILE A 99 -8.96 -1.95 19.18
CA ILE A 99 -9.92 -1.23 18.30
C ILE A 99 -11.11 -2.15 18.02
N SER A 100 -12.29 -1.78 18.52
CA SER A 100 -13.51 -2.57 18.40
C SER A 100 -14.08 -2.59 16.98
N ASP A 101 -13.98 -1.47 16.25
CA ASP A 101 -14.47 -1.39 14.87
C ASP A 101 -13.43 -1.93 13.88
N SER A 102 -13.82 -2.95 13.11
CA SER A 102 -12.90 -3.61 12.15
C SER A 102 -12.45 -2.71 10.99
N ALA A 103 -13.24 -1.71 10.60
CA ALA A 103 -12.82 -0.77 9.55
C ALA A 103 -11.79 0.22 10.12
N GLU A 104 -12.01 0.71 11.34
CA GLU A 104 -11.01 1.53 12.06
C GLU A 104 -9.71 0.75 12.29
N ARG A 105 -9.78 -0.53 12.65
CA ARG A 105 -8.63 -1.43 12.78
C ARG A 105 -7.86 -1.57 11.47
N PHE A 106 -8.57 -1.73 10.35
CA PHE A 106 -7.97 -1.76 9.02
C PHE A 106 -7.24 -0.45 8.70
N GLU A 107 -7.88 0.71 8.92
CA GLU A 107 -7.25 2.01 8.66
C GLU A 107 -6.03 2.24 9.57
N ALA A 108 -6.09 1.83 10.83
CA ALA A 108 -4.97 1.93 11.77
C ALA A 108 -3.78 1.08 11.32
N LEU A 109 -4.01 -0.16 10.89
CA LEU A 109 -2.96 -1.01 10.31
C LEU A 109 -2.36 -0.37 9.05
N LEU A 110 -3.22 0.10 8.13
CA LEU A 110 -2.78 0.73 6.90
C LEU A 110 -1.93 1.97 7.19
N LEU A 111 -2.36 2.80 8.15
CA LEU A 111 -1.61 3.95 8.62
C LEU A 111 -0.28 3.53 9.23
N ALA A 112 -0.26 2.54 10.13
CA ALA A 112 0.94 2.03 10.76
C ALA A 112 1.96 1.52 9.73
N LEU A 113 1.54 0.84 8.68
CA LEU A 113 2.42 0.40 7.59
C LEU A 113 2.95 1.56 6.75
N THR A 114 2.17 2.63 6.57
CA THR A 114 2.64 3.84 5.90
C THR A 114 3.57 4.69 6.78
N GLU A 115 3.36 4.68 8.09
CA GLU A 115 4.16 5.40 9.08
C GLU A 115 5.41 4.64 9.49
N ASP A 116 5.41 3.31 9.49
CA ASP A 116 6.61 2.51 9.73
C ASP A 116 7.60 2.67 8.59
N ARG A 117 7.11 2.96 7.38
CA ARG A 117 7.94 3.50 6.31
C ARG A 117 8.61 4.83 6.69
N THR A 118 7.95 5.69 7.47
CA THR A 118 8.51 6.97 7.98
C THR A 118 9.34 6.83 9.27
N LYS A 119 9.33 5.66 9.92
CA LYS A 119 10.20 5.33 11.06
C LYS A 119 11.45 4.56 10.64
N THR A 120 11.33 3.63 9.68
CA THR A 120 12.46 2.99 8.97
C THR A 120 13.17 3.96 8.01
N THR A 121 12.44 4.96 7.48
CA THR A 121 13.04 6.21 6.95
C THR A 121 12.75 7.34 7.94
N GLY A 122 13.34 7.26 9.13
CA GLY A 122 13.13 8.26 10.19
C GLY A 122 13.07 9.68 9.62
N VAL A 123 11.90 10.33 9.75
CA VAL A 123 11.74 11.59 10.48
C VAL A 123 10.27 11.95 10.71
N LYS A 124 9.97 12.18 11.99
CA LYS A 124 8.84 12.95 12.54
C LYS A 124 8.58 14.22 11.74
N ARG A 125 7.41 14.32 11.09
CA ARG A 125 6.91 15.61 10.58
C ARG A 125 6.41 16.46 11.75
N LYS A 126 7.26 17.35 12.25
CA LYS A 126 6.85 18.64 12.81
C LYS A 126 7.73 19.73 12.19
N ASN A 127 7.07 20.74 11.63
CA ASN A 127 7.58 21.87 10.84
C ASN A 127 7.94 21.53 9.38
N SER A 128 6.99 21.68 8.47
CA SER A 128 7.27 21.68 7.03
C SER A 128 8.03 22.96 6.66
N VAL A 129 9.37 22.88 6.66
CA VAL A 129 10.19 23.87 5.96
C VAL A 129 9.78 23.84 4.48
N PRO A 130 9.45 24.97 3.84
CA PRO A 130 9.06 24.99 2.44
C PRO A 130 10.18 24.39 1.58
N ALA A 131 9.80 23.51 0.65
CA ALA A 131 10.76 22.86 -0.24
C ALA A 131 11.45 23.91 -1.11
N LYS A 132 12.79 23.91 -1.15
CA LYS A 132 13.55 24.77 -2.06
C LYS A 132 13.58 24.10 -3.43
N ARG A 133 13.11 24.81 -4.46
CA ARG A 133 13.05 24.33 -5.84
C ARG A 133 13.97 25.16 -6.72
N TYR A 134 14.82 24.50 -7.50
CA TYR A 134 15.69 25.13 -8.49
C TYR A 134 15.37 24.57 -9.88
N LYS A 135 15.32 25.46 -10.88
CA LYS A 135 15.12 25.10 -12.29
C LYS A 135 16.45 25.26 -13.03
N HIS A 136 16.79 24.26 -13.82
CA HIS A 136 17.96 24.21 -14.68
C HIS A 136 17.52 23.90 -16.10
N LEU A 137 18.35 24.24 -17.08
CA LEU A 137 18.06 24.00 -18.51
C LEU A 137 16.65 24.50 -18.89
N ASN A 138 16.34 25.77 -18.62
CA ASN A 138 15.04 26.39 -18.88
C ASN A 138 13.82 25.66 -18.26
N GLY A 139 14.04 24.93 -17.17
CA GLY A 139 12.99 24.18 -16.48
C GLY A 139 12.80 22.74 -16.97
N ALA A 140 13.59 22.30 -17.96
CA ALA A 140 13.65 20.91 -18.37
C ALA A 140 14.19 20.01 -17.25
N ILE A 141 14.99 20.56 -16.34
CA ILE A 141 15.46 19.87 -15.13
C ILE A 141 15.05 20.68 -13.90
N THR A 142 14.31 20.06 -12.98
CA THR A 142 13.91 20.66 -11.71
C THR A 142 14.48 19.87 -10.56
N THR A 143 15.19 20.54 -9.65
CA THR A 143 15.66 19.94 -8.39
C THR A 143 14.80 20.46 -7.25
N THR A 144 14.27 19.56 -6.42
CA THR A 144 13.47 19.89 -5.23
C THR A 144 14.15 19.32 -4.00
N ARG A 145 14.56 20.20 -3.08
CA ARG A 145 15.15 19.83 -1.78
C ARG A 145 14.13 19.99 -0.66
N LYS A 146 13.84 18.88 0.02
CA LYS A 146 13.14 18.78 1.30
C LYS A 146 14.12 18.28 2.38
N PRO A 147 13.78 18.33 3.68
CA PRO A 147 14.69 17.94 4.76
C PRO A 147 15.36 16.56 4.57
N TYR A 148 14.62 15.55 4.10
CA TYR A 148 15.12 14.17 3.91
C TYR A 148 14.96 13.65 2.48
N GLN A 149 14.77 14.56 1.52
CA GLN A 149 14.55 14.16 0.13
C GLN A 149 15.19 15.17 -0.82
N LEU A 150 15.94 14.69 -1.81
CA LEU A 150 16.32 15.47 -2.99
C LEU A 150 15.70 14.76 -4.20
N THR A 151 14.83 15.45 -4.91
CA THR A 151 14.20 14.92 -6.13
C THR A 151 14.69 15.71 -7.32
N ILE A 152 15.19 15.00 -8.32
CA ILE A 152 15.51 15.55 -9.64
C ILE A 152 14.42 15.05 -10.58
N THR A 153 13.70 15.99 -11.21
CA THR A 153 12.66 15.69 -12.19
C THR A 153 13.08 16.29 -13.52
N THR A 154 13.08 15.47 -14.56
CA THR A 154 13.38 15.88 -15.92
C THR A 154 12.15 15.71 -16.81
N ASN A 155 12.15 16.34 -17.98
CA ASN A 155 11.14 16.10 -19.02
C ASN A 155 11.82 15.48 -20.26
N GLU A 156 11.00 15.15 -21.26
CA GLU A 156 11.42 14.54 -22.54
C GLU A 156 12.39 15.40 -23.37
N THR A 157 12.60 16.66 -23.01
CA THR A 157 13.50 17.58 -23.75
C THR A 157 14.96 17.48 -23.30
N VAL A 158 15.26 16.69 -22.25
CA VAL A 158 16.62 16.49 -21.75
C VAL A 158 17.30 15.34 -22.51
N PRO A 159 18.45 15.57 -23.17
CA PRO A 159 19.21 14.52 -23.84
C PRO A 159 19.70 13.42 -22.88
N ASP A 160 19.71 12.18 -23.34
CA ASP A 160 20.11 11.00 -22.55
C ASP A 160 21.51 11.12 -21.94
N HIS A 161 22.48 11.63 -22.69
CA HIS A 161 23.85 11.82 -22.18
C HIS A 161 23.91 12.75 -20.96
N ILE A 162 22.96 13.69 -20.82
CA ILE A 162 22.87 14.56 -19.64
C ILE A 162 22.30 13.79 -18.46
N LEU A 163 21.31 12.92 -18.69
CA LEU A 163 20.73 12.06 -17.64
C LEU A 163 21.76 11.07 -17.11
N ASP A 164 22.53 10.46 -18.01
CA ASP A 164 23.61 9.52 -17.68
C ASP A 164 24.72 10.22 -16.88
N GLU A 165 25.10 11.42 -17.30
CA GLU A 165 26.11 12.22 -16.60
C GLU A 165 25.64 12.65 -15.20
N ILE A 166 24.38 13.07 -15.06
CA ILE A 166 23.78 13.40 -13.76
C ILE A 166 23.81 12.17 -12.85
N ASN A 167 23.39 11.01 -13.36
CA ASN A 167 23.37 9.78 -12.56
C ASN A 167 24.77 9.36 -12.11
N ARG A 168 25.75 9.40 -13.03
CA ARG A 168 27.16 9.13 -12.72
C ARG A 168 27.69 10.06 -11.63
N ARG A 169 27.48 11.37 -11.77
CA ARG A 169 28.01 12.36 -10.83
C ARG A 169 27.33 12.28 -9.46
N VAL A 170 26.04 11.92 -9.40
CA VAL A 170 25.36 11.67 -8.13
C VAL A 170 26.01 10.52 -7.36
N LEU A 171 26.36 9.43 -8.04
CA LEU A 171 27.04 8.29 -7.40
C LEU A 171 28.42 8.67 -6.86
N GLU A 172 29.21 9.39 -7.65
CA GLU A 172 30.54 9.90 -7.23
C GLU A 172 30.42 10.82 -6.02
N LEU A 173 29.47 11.76 -6.04
CA LEU A 173 29.24 12.70 -4.93
C LEU A 173 28.80 11.99 -3.66
N VAL A 174 27.93 10.98 -3.75
CA VAL A 174 27.51 10.19 -2.59
C VAL A 174 28.71 9.48 -1.98
N LYS A 175 29.59 8.91 -2.81
CA LYS A 175 30.83 8.26 -2.35
C LYS A 175 31.77 9.25 -1.68
N GLU A 176 32.11 10.36 -2.36
CA GLU A 176 33.00 11.40 -1.83
C GLU A 176 32.53 12.00 -0.48
N LEU A 177 31.21 12.17 -0.31
CA LEU A 177 30.63 12.75 0.90
C LEU A 177 30.46 11.74 2.04
N THR A 178 30.45 10.44 1.73
CA THR A 178 30.39 9.38 2.73
C THR A 178 31.79 9.04 3.25
N ASP A 179 32.79 9.01 2.36
CA ASP A 179 34.19 8.74 2.70
C ASP A 179 34.84 9.88 3.52
N LYS A 180 34.30 11.10 3.45
CA LYS A 180 34.76 12.27 4.26
C LYS A 180 34.21 12.32 5.69
N LYS A 181 33.38 11.35 6.10
CA LYS A 181 32.73 11.32 7.42
C LYS A 181 33.42 10.41 8.44
N GLU A 182 34.54 9.79 8.08
CA GLU A 182 35.51 9.17 9.01
C GLU A 182 36.70 10.10 9.24
#